data_AF-A0A831QFN7-F1
#
_entry.id   AF-A0A831QFN7-F1
#
_cell.length_a   1.000
_cell.length_b   1.000
_cell.length_c   1.000
_cell.angle_alpha   90.00
_cell.angle_beta   90.00
_cell.angle_gamma   90.00
#
_symmetry.space_group_name_H-M   'P 1'
#
loop_
_entity.id
_entity.type
_entity.pdbx_description
1 polymer ?
#
loop_
_entity_poly.entity_id
_entity_poly.type
_entity_poly.pdbx_seq_one_letter_code
_entity_poly.pdbx_strand_id
1 'polypeptide(L)' 'MFEKEAIRYHREPRPGKIEVIPLKPCLSQSDLSLAYTPGVAVPCLKIQENENLSFEYTSRGSLIGVVTNGTAIF' A
#
# COMPACT_ATOMS: atom_id res chain seq x y z
N MET A 1 19.96 9.66 26.82
CA MET A 1 18.58 9.35 27.21
C MET A 1 17.87 8.74 26.01
N PHE A 2 17.62 9.50 24.94
CA PHE A 2 16.87 9.07 23.74
C PHE A 2 17.31 7.81 22.98
N GLU A 3 18.57 7.37 23.10
CA GLU A 3 19.07 6.22 22.32
C GLU A 3 18.32 4.92 22.65
N LYS A 4 18.13 4.62 23.95
CA LYS A 4 17.43 3.41 24.37
C LYS A 4 15.95 3.46 24.00
N GLU A 5 15.29 4.61 24.16
CA GLU A 5 13.88 4.76 23.75
C GLU A 5 13.71 4.68 22.23
N ALA A 6 14.61 5.29 21.45
CA ALA A 6 14.55 5.25 19.99
C ALA A 6 14.73 3.82 19.46
N ILE A 7 15.68 3.06 20.01
CA ILE A 7 15.88 1.65 19.66
C ILE A 7 14.62 0.83 20.02
N ARG A 8 14.07 1.02 21.23
CA ARG A 8 12.86 0.29 21.65
C ARG A 8 11.67 0.63 20.74
N TYR A 9 11.45 1.90 20.42
CA TYR A 9 10.37 2.38 19.56
C TYR A 9 10.39 1.77 18.15
N HIS A 10 11.58 1.58 17.56
CA HIS A 10 11.71 0.97 16.23
C HIS A 10 11.64 -0.56 16.24
N ARG A 11 11.73 -1.19 17.42
CA ARG A 11 11.82 -2.65 17.57
C ARG A 11 10.52 -3.28 18.06
N GLU A 12 9.85 -2.65 19.01
CA GLU A 12 8.74 -3.24 19.76
C GLU A 12 7.42 -2.48 19.55
N PRO A 13 6.28 -3.17 19.56
CA PRO A 13 6.10 -4.64 19.60
C PRO A 13 6.38 -5.34 18.26
N ARG A 14 6.40 -4.57 17.17
CA ARG A 14 6.74 -5.05 15.82
C ARG A 14 7.78 -4.12 15.21
N PRO A 15 8.87 -4.63 14.62
CA PRO A 15 9.89 -3.78 14.03
C PRO A 15 9.38 -2.94 12.85
N GLY A 16 9.92 -1.73 12.72
CA GLY A 16 9.61 -0.81 11.63
C GLY A 16 8.54 0.23 11.98
N LYS A 17 8.22 1.09 10.99
CA LYS A 17 7.29 2.22 11.17
C LYS A 17 6.16 2.25 10.13
N ILE A 18 6.19 1.33 9.18
CA ILE A 18 5.24 1.30 8.07
C ILE A 18 4.45 -0.01 8.12
N GLU A 19 3.18 0.08 7.78
CA GLU A 19 2.29 -1.05 7.59
C GLU A 19 1.41 -0.82 6.36
N VAL A 20 0.92 -1.91 5.76
CA VAL A 20 0.02 -1.87 4.61
C VAL A 20 -1.26 -2.59 4.99
N ILE A 21 -2.37 -1.87 4.95
CA ILE A 21 -3.68 -2.37 5.34
C ILE A 21 -4.64 -2.25 4.15
N PRO A 22 -5.44 -3.27 3.83
CA PRO A 22 -6.47 -3.18 2.81
C PRO A 22 -7.50 -2.09 3.15
N LEU A 23 -7.83 -1.23 2.18
CA LEU A 23 -8.86 -0.19 2.35
C LEU A 23 -10.29 -0.74 2.24
N LYS A 24 -10.49 -1.85 1.53
CA LYS A 24 -11.79 -2.49 1.34
C LYS A 24 -11.86 -3.78 2.16
N PRO A 25 -12.98 -4.05 2.86
CA PRO A 25 -13.16 -5.30 3.59
C PRO A 25 -12.97 -6.51 2.68
N CYS A 26 -12.28 -7.52 3.20
CA CYS A 26 -12.05 -8.81 2.53
C CYS A 26 -12.50 -9.94 3.47
N LEU A 27 -13.75 -9.88 3.94
CA LEU A 27 -14.25 -10.73 5.03
C LEU A 27 -15.02 -11.97 4.53
N SER A 28 -15.51 -11.92 3.28
CA SER A 28 -16.29 -13.00 2.67
C SER A 28 -15.67 -13.53 1.38
N GLN A 29 -16.15 -14.68 0.91
CA GLN A 29 -15.77 -15.23 -0.41
C GLN A 29 -16.15 -14.26 -1.55
N SER A 30 -17.29 -13.58 -1.42
CA SER A 30 -17.72 -12.58 -2.39
C SER A 30 -16.76 -11.40 -2.42
N ASP A 31 -16.31 -10.90 -1.26
CA ASP A 31 -15.33 -9.82 -1.18
C ASP A 31 -14.00 -10.23 -1.82
N LEU A 32 -13.55 -11.46 -1.58
CA LEU A 32 -12.33 -12.00 -2.18
C LEU A 32 -12.46 -12.14 -3.71
N SER A 33 -13.63 -12.54 -4.18
CA SER A 33 -13.92 -12.66 -5.62
C SER A 33 -13.94 -11.30 -6.33
N LEU A 34 -14.29 -10.23 -5.62
CA LEU A 34 -14.24 -8.85 -6.12
C LEU A 34 -12.84 -8.24 -6.04
N ALA A 35 -12.14 -8.44 -4.91
CA ALA A 35 -10.79 -7.92 -4.68
C ALA A 35 -9.73 -8.63 -5.53
N TYR A 36 -10.00 -9.86 -5.95
CA TYR A 36 -9.10 -10.69 -6.73
C TYR A 36 -9.82 -11.30 -7.94
N THR A 37 -9.37 -12.46 -8.41
CA THR A 37 -10.00 -13.18 -9.52
C THR A 37 -11.39 -13.66 -9.12
N PRO A 38 -12.44 -13.45 -9.96
CA PRO A 38 -12.41 -12.85 -11.30
C PRO A 38 -12.63 -11.32 -11.35
N GLY A 39 -13.03 -10.66 -10.26
CA GLY A 39 -13.46 -9.26 -10.23
C GLY A 39 -12.39 -8.24 -10.64
N VAL A 40 -11.13 -8.50 -10.28
CA VAL A 40 -9.98 -7.62 -10.60
C VAL A 40 -9.74 -7.45 -12.11
N ALA A 41 -10.24 -8.36 -12.95
CA ALA A 41 -10.08 -8.28 -14.40
C ALA A 41 -10.78 -7.05 -15.00
N VAL A 42 -11.90 -6.62 -14.41
CA VAL A 42 -12.71 -5.51 -14.91
C VAL A 42 -11.94 -4.17 -14.87
N PRO A 43 -11.38 -3.71 -13.72
CA PRO A 43 -10.58 -2.49 -13.70
C PRO A 43 -9.32 -2.61 -14.56
N CYS A 44 -8.69 -3.79 -14.67
CA CYS A 44 -7.53 -4.00 -15.54
C CYS A 44 -7.86 -3.72 -17.02
N LEU A 45 -8.94 -4.30 -17.55
CA LEU A 45 -9.35 -4.07 -18.94
C LEU A 45 -9.72 -2.60 -19.18
N LYS A 46 -10.35 -1.94 -18.20
CA LYS A 46 -10.65 -0.51 -18.30
C LYS A 46 -9.42 0.37 -18.32
N ILE A 47 -8.41 0.06 -17.51
CA ILE A 47 -7.13 0.79 -17.52
C ILE A 47 -6.38 0.55 -18.83
N GLN A 48 -6.49 -0.65 -19.41
CA GLN A 48 -5.92 -0.94 -20.74
C GLN A 48 -6.58 -0.10 -21.84
N GLU A 49 -7.89 0.13 -21.78
CA GLU A 49 -8.62 1.01 -22.70
C GLU A 49 -8.26 2.50 -22.48
N ASN A 50 -8.05 2.91 -21.23
CA ASN A 50 -7.70 4.28 -20.85
C ASN A 50 -6.82 4.32 -19.60
N GLU A 51 -5.53 4.64 -19.78
CA GLU A 51 -4.54 4.65 -18.69
C GLU A 51 -4.87 5.63 -17.55
N ASN A 52 -5.62 6.71 -17.84
CA ASN A 52 -5.99 7.69 -16.81
C ASN A 52 -6.94 7.10 -15.76
N LEU A 53 -7.68 6.03 -16.08
CA LEU A 53 -8.52 5.33 -15.11
C LEU A 53 -7.71 4.68 -13.98
N SER A 54 -6.38 4.54 -14.13
CA SER A 54 -5.52 4.11 -13.04
C SER A 54 -5.56 5.06 -11.82
N PHE A 55 -5.85 6.35 -12.03
CA PHE A 55 -6.01 7.31 -10.94
C PHE A 55 -7.34 7.15 -10.18
N GLU A 56 -8.35 6.53 -10.80
CA GLU A 56 -9.68 6.31 -10.22
C GLU A 56 -9.79 4.94 -9.56
N TYR A 57 -9.28 3.89 -10.20
CA TYR A 57 -9.45 2.50 -9.75
C TYR A 57 -8.32 1.96 -8.89
N THR A 58 -7.26 2.73 -8.66
CA THR A 58 -6.11 2.31 -7.85
C THR A 58 -5.68 3.39 -6.86
N SER A 59 -4.80 3.03 -5.92
CA SER A 59 -4.21 4.00 -5.00
C SER A 59 -3.22 4.97 -5.64
N ARG A 60 -2.97 4.90 -6.97
CA ARG A 60 -2.01 5.76 -7.67
C ARG A 60 -2.27 7.27 -7.46
N GLY A 61 -3.54 7.68 -7.34
CA GLY A 61 -3.89 9.08 -7.12
C GLY A 61 -3.45 9.66 -5.77
N SER A 62 -3.19 8.82 -4.77
CA SER A 62 -2.78 9.25 -3.43
C SER A 62 -1.45 8.65 -2.96
N LEU A 63 -0.86 7.72 -3.72
CA LEU A 63 0.40 7.07 -3.37
C LEU A 63 1.60 7.96 -3.74
N ILE A 64 2.39 8.33 -2.72
CA ILE A 64 3.62 9.13 -2.88
C ILE A 64 4.83 8.22 -2.59
N GLY A 65 5.77 8.15 -3.53
CA GLY A 65 7.02 7.42 -3.37
C GLY A 65 8.11 8.28 -2.72
N VAL A 66 8.66 7.82 -1.60
CA VAL A 66 9.86 8.42 -0.98
C VAL A 66 11.09 7.66 -1.51
N VAL A 67 11.82 8.29 -2.45
CA VAL A 67 13.00 7.69 -3.10
C VAL A 67 14.27 8.39 -2.62
N THR A 68 15.22 7.62 -2.09
CA THR A 68 16.53 8.11 -1.65
C THR A 68 17.63 7.15 -2.09
N ASN A 69 18.80 7.68 -2.46
CA ASN A 69 20.00 6.90 -2.77
C ASN A 69 20.93 6.74 -1.54
N GLY A 70 20.56 7.30 -0.40
CA GLY A 70 21.28 7.18 0.87
C GLY A 70 22.63 7.90 0.96
N THR A 71 23.00 8.75 -0.01
CA THR A 71 24.31 9.43 0.01
C THR A 71 24.41 10.54 1.05
N ALA A 72 23.27 11.00 1.60
CA ALA A 72 23.20 11.95 2.69
C ALA A 72 22.02 11.59 3.60
N ILE A 73 22.32 10.89 4.69
CA ILE A 73 21.36 10.52 5.74
C ILE A 73 21.81 11.24 7.02
N PHE A 74 20.85 11.82 7.74
CA PHE A 74 21.06 12.54 9.00
C PHE A 74 21.10 11.58 10.20
#